data_AF-J9FCT3-F1
#
_entry.id   AF-J9FCT3-F1
#
_cell.length_a   1.000
_cell.length_b   1.000
_cell.length_c   1.000
_cell.angle_alpha   90.00
_cell.angle_beta   90.00
_cell.angle_gamma   90.00
#
_symmetry.space_group_name_H-M   'P 1'
#
loop_
_entity.id
_entity.type
_entity.pdbx_description
1 polymer ?
#
loop_
_entity_poly.entity_id
_entity_poly.type
_entity_poly.pdbx_seq_one_letter_code
_entity_poly.pdbx_strand_id
1 'polypeptide(L)' 'MNTGEERHRSKNGLLTTMAATRKGQSVQYALEGSVFVGGAVIQWLRDEMRFINESRDAEYYAQKVEDTGGVYLVPAFT' A
#
# COMPACT_ATOMS: atom_id res chain seq x y z
N MET A 1 6.41 3.76 9.86
CA MET A 1 6.39 3.91 11.34
C MET A 1 7.50 4.86 11.75
N ASN A 2 7.21 5.95 12.46
CA ASN A 2 8.23 6.90 12.93
C ASN A 2 9.06 6.27 14.08
N THR A 3 10.39 6.41 14.04
CA THR A 3 11.32 5.91 15.06
C THR A 3 12.13 7.01 15.76
N GLY A 4 11.75 8.27 15.59
CA GLY A 4 12.42 9.39 16.23
C GLY A 4 13.84 9.59 15.69
N GLU A 5 14.77 9.93 16.56
CA GLU A 5 16.17 10.21 16.18
C GLU A 5 17.01 8.94 16.00
N GLU A 6 16.47 7.78 16.36
CA GLU A 6 17.15 6.50 16.29
C GLU A 6 16.95 5.79 14.95
N ARG A 7 18.07 5.37 14.35
CA ARG A 7 18.08 4.51 13.17
C ARG A 7 17.88 3.06 13.58
N HIS A 8 16.69 2.51 13.36
CA HIS A 8 16.45 1.08 13.56
C HIS A 8 16.61 0.30 12.28
N ARG A 9 17.38 -0.78 12.32
CA ARG A 9 17.42 -1.79 11.24
C ARG A 9 16.32 -2.82 11.47
N SER A 10 15.41 -2.96 10.52
CA SER A 10 14.35 -3.98 10.61
C SER A 10 14.90 -5.39 10.48
N LYS A 11 14.30 -6.33 11.19
CA LYS A 11 14.49 -7.79 11.01
C LYS A 11 13.36 -8.44 10.21
N ASN A 12 12.35 -7.66 9.80
CA ASN A 12 11.11 -8.12 9.17
C ASN A 12 10.93 -7.55 7.75
N GLY A 13 12.03 -7.29 7.03
CA GLY A 13 11.97 -6.86 5.62
C GLY A 13 11.58 -5.39 5.39
N LEU A 14 11.57 -4.55 6.43
CA LEU A 14 11.33 -3.11 6.27
C LEU A 14 12.65 -2.33 6.04
N LEU A 15 12.56 -1.23 5.31
CA LEU A 15 13.67 -0.31 5.10
C LEU A 15 13.73 0.75 6.20
N THR A 16 14.93 1.20 6.55
CA THR A 16 15.14 2.40 7.36
C THR A 16 15.21 3.60 6.43
N THR A 17 14.30 4.56 6.60
CA THR A 17 14.20 5.78 5.78
C THR A 17 14.30 7.03 6.65
N MET A 18 14.57 8.19 6.05
CA MET A 18 14.50 9.47 6.74
C MET A 18 13.07 10.00 6.70
N ALA A 19 12.52 10.36 7.87
CA ALA A 19 11.21 10.99 7.98
C ALA A 19 11.31 12.51 7.79
N ALA A 20 10.16 13.15 7.54
CA ALA A 20 10.07 14.60 7.48
C ALA A 20 10.60 15.21 8.80
N THR A 21 11.62 16.06 8.68
CA THR A 21 12.31 16.68 9.82
C THR A 21 12.20 18.19 9.71
N ARG A 22 11.88 18.88 10.81
CA ARG A 22 11.83 20.35 10.83
C ARG A 22 13.24 20.93 10.82
N LYS A 23 13.40 22.09 10.17
CA LYS A 23 14.67 22.83 10.15
C LYS A 23 15.10 23.15 11.59
N GLY A 24 16.36 22.83 11.92
CA GLY A 24 16.93 23.05 13.24
C GLY A 24 16.66 21.94 14.27
N GLN A 25 15.96 20.87 13.89
CA GLN A 25 15.79 19.67 14.72
C GLN A 25 16.69 18.53 14.24
N SER A 26 16.97 17.59 15.13
CA SER A 26 17.63 16.33 14.80
C SER A 26 16.84 15.54 13.76
N VAL A 27 17.57 14.84 12.87
CA VAL A 27 16.99 13.97 11.84
C VAL A 27 16.05 12.95 12.47
N GLN A 28 14.83 12.87 11.93
CA GLN A 28 13.86 11.84 12.28
C GLN A 28 13.95 10.68 11.28
N TYR A 29 13.80 9.45 11.75
CA TYR A 29 13.79 8.23 10.94
C TYR A 29 12.44 7.54 10.97
N ALA A 30 12.23 6.66 10.00
CA ALA A 30 11.07 5.79 9.96
C ALA A 30 11.44 4.40 9.41
N LEU A 31 10.62 3.41 9.78
CA LEU A 31 10.54 2.13 9.09
C LEU A 31 9.52 2.22 7.96
N GLU A 32 9.93 1.84 6.77
CA GLU A 32 9.17 1.90 5.52
C GLU A 32 8.98 0.49 4.95
N GLY A 33 7.75 0.20 4.52
CA GLY A 33 7.43 -0.96 3.70
C GLY A 33 6.75 -0.46 2.43
N SER A 34 7.20 -0.95 1.27
CA SER A 34 6.64 -0.58 -0.02
C SER A 34 5.70 -1.67 -0.53
N VAL A 35 4.57 -1.24 -1.09
CA VAL A 35 3.66 -2.11 -1.85
C VAL A 35 3.66 -1.58 -3.27
N PHE A 36 4.18 -2.37 -4.20
CA PHE A 36 4.36 -1.96 -5.59
C PHE A 36 3.04 -1.94 -6.38
N VAL A 37 2.11 -2.85 -6.04
CA VAL A 37 0.86 -3.05 -6.78
C VAL A 37 -0.33 -2.77 -5.87
N GLY A 38 -0.63 -1.49 -5.65
CA GLY A 38 -1.81 -1.03 -4.91
C GLY A 38 -2.93 -0.60 -5.87
N GLY A 39 -2.96 0.69 -6.23
CA GLY A 39 -3.97 1.23 -7.15
C GLY A 39 -3.94 0.59 -8.55
N ALA A 40 -2.78 0.08 -8.97
CA ALA A 40 -2.63 -0.62 -10.24
C ALA A 40 -3.52 -1.88 -10.35
N VAL A 41 -3.85 -2.53 -9.22
CA VAL A 41 -4.77 -3.69 -9.22
C VAL A 41 -6.17 -3.29 -9.70
N ILE A 42 -6.66 -2.14 -9.25
CA ILE A 42 -7.97 -1.64 -9.63
C ILE A 42 -7.99 -1.24 -11.12
N GLN A 43 -6.88 -0.69 -11.61
CA GLN A 43 -6.72 -0.41 -13.04
C GLN A 43 -6.71 -1.70 -13.86
N TRP A 44 -5.97 -2.72 -13.41
CA TRP A 44 -5.92 -4.03 -14.07
C TRP A 44 -7.30 -4.71 -14.13
N LEU A 45 -8.10 -4.64 -13.05
CA LEU A 45 -9.46 -5.17 -13.05
C LEU A 45 -10.39 -4.46 -14.06
N ARG A 46 -10.17 -3.17 -14.28
CA ARG A 46 -10.93 -2.36 -15.25
C ARG A 46 -10.49 -2.62 -16.69
N ASP A 47 -9.20 -2.54 -16.96
CA ASP A 47 -8.67 -2.49 -18.33
C ASP A 47 -8.51 -3.89 -18.94
N GLU A 48 -7.92 -4.81 -18.17
CA GLU A 48 -7.56 -6.15 -18.65
C GLU A 48 -8.70 -7.14 -18.44
N MET A 49 -9.19 -7.25 -17.20
CA MET A 49 -10.27 -8.17 -16.86
C MET A 49 -11.65 -7.65 -17.27
N ARG A 50 -11.79 -6.32 -17.45
CA ARG A 50 -13.04 -5.64 -17.82
C ARG A 50 -14.21 -5.97 -16.88
N PHE A 51 -13.91 -6.13 -15.59
CA PHE A 51 -14.90 -6.43 -14.56
C PHE A 51 -15.68 -5.18 -14.11
N ILE A 52 -15.07 -4.01 -14.24
CA ILE A 52 -15.63 -2.72 -13.88
C ILE A 52 -15.36 -1.71 -15.00
N ASN A 53 -16.24 -0.72 -15.16
CA ASN A 53 -16.13 0.27 -16.24
C ASN A 53 -15.21 1.42 -15.84
N GLU A 54 -15.36 1.93 -14.62
CA GLU A 54 -14.49 2.94 -14.04
C GLU A 54 -13.83 2.43 -12.75
N SER A 55 -12.64 2.94 -12.42
CA SER A 55 -11.93 2.53 -11.18
C SER A 55 -12.71 2.89 -9.91
N ARG A 56 -13.59 3.90 -9.97
CA ARG A 56 -14.47 4.27 -8.84
C ARG A 56 -15.53 3.22 -8.55
N ASP A 57 -15.91 2.42 -9.54
CA ASP A 57 -16.96 1.41 -9.41
C ASP A 57 -16.51 0.27 -8.48
N ALA A 58 -15.20 0.10 -8.27
CA ALA A 58 -14.65 -0.91 -7.37
C ALA A 58 -15.22 -0.81 -5.95
N GLU A 59 -15.30 0.40 -5.38
CA GLU A 59 -15.89 0.62 -4.06
C GLU A 59 -17.40 0.35 -4.08
N TYR A 60 -18.10 0.85 -5.10
CA TYR A 60 -19.55 0.65 -5.24
C TYR A 60 -19.93 -0.83 -5.20
N TYR A 61 -19.23 -1.68 -5.95
CA TYR A 61 -19.50 -3.12 -5.96
C TYR A 61 -19.00 -3.83 -4.71
N ALA A 62 -17.84 -3.45 -4.16
CA ALA A 62 -17.33 -4.04 -2.93
C ALA A 62 -18.30 -3.84 -1.76
N GLN A 63 -19.04 -2.73 -1.72
CA GLN A 63 -20.06 -2.46 -0.69
C GLN A 63 -21.38 -3.24 -0.88
N LYS A 64 -21.56 -3.98 -1.99
CA LYS A 64 -22.78 -4.78 -2.24
C LYS A 64 -22.73 -6.19 -1.63
N VAL A 65 -21.57 -6.60 -1.14
CA VAL A 65 -21.35 -7.90 -0.50
C VAL A 65 -20.79 -7.67 0.90
N GLU A 66 -21.10 -8.58 1.83
CA GLU A 66 -20.62 -8.48 3.22
C GLU A 66 -19.14 -8.90 3.35
N ASP A 67 -18.67 -9.78 2.46
CA ASP A 67 -17.30 -10.30 2.45
C ASP A 67 -16.86 -10.76 1.04
N THR A 68 -15.67 -11.36 0.95
CA THR A 68 -15.09 -11.84 -0.32
C THR A 68 -15.57 -13.22 -0.75
N GLY A 69 -16.47 -13.88 0.00
CA GLY A 69 -16.93 -15.24 -0.25
C GLY A 69 -15.81 -16.29 -0.15
N GLY A 70 -14.77 -16.01 0.62
CA GLY A 70 -13.56 -16.85 0.71
C GLY A 70 -12.61 -16.72 -0.48
N VAL A 71 -12.84 -15.76 -1.39
CA VAL A 71 -11.96 -15.49 -2.53
C VAL A 71 -10.86 -14.52 -2.11
N TYR A 72 -9.62 -14.79 -2.55
CA TYR A 72 -8.45 -13.94 -2.32
C TYR A 72 -7.70 -13.72 -3.62
N LEU A 73 -7.32 -12.47 -3.87
CA LEU A 73 -6.43 -12.08 -4.96
C LEU A 73 -5.08 -11.67 -4.38
N VAL A 74 -3.99 -12.30 -4.84
CA VAL A 74 -2.61 -11.92 -4.49
C VAL A 74 -1.99 -11.26 -5.73
N PRO A 75 -1.96 -9.91 -5.80
CA PRO A 75 -1.51 -9.19 -6.99
C PRO A 75 0.02 -9.10 -7.06
N ALA A 76 0.67 -10.24 -7.31
CA ALA A 76 2.12 -10.35 -7.50
C ALA A 76 2.49 -10.30 -8.99
N PHE A 77 2.05 -9.26 -9.70
CA PHE A 77 2.40 -9.05 -11.10
C PHE A 77 3.89 -8.71 -11.19
N THR A 78 4.61 -9.37 -12.10
CA THR A 78 6.07 -9.24 -12.31
C THR A 78 6.40 -8.30 -13.45
#